data_AF-A0A1R3UL57-F1
#
_entry.id   AF-A0A1R3UL57-F1
#
_cell.length_a   1.000
_cell.length_b   1.000
_cell.length_c   1.000
_cell.angle_alpha   90.00
_cell.angle_beta   90.00
_cell.angle_gamma   90.00
#
_symmetry.space_group_name_H-M   'P 1'
#
loop_
_entity.id
_entity.type
_entity.pdbx_description
1 polymer ?
#
loop_
_entity_poly.entity_id
_entity_poly.type
_entity_poly.pdbx_seq_one_letter_code
_entity_poly.pdbx_strand_id
1 'polypeptide(L)' 'MAYYRVQLSDGSSHTLQAVRMRTDVRSLYLEEHAAGDWREVFSNPITGVERVQRRFTENDGSWTWLQEQLPAPVGGVRAW' A
#
# COMPACT_ATOMS: atom_id res chain seq x y z
N MET A 1 -8.33 7.83 7.62
CA MET A 1 -7.90 7.40 6.27
C MET A 1 -6.45 7.81 6.09
N ALA A 2 -5.59 6.95 5.52
CA ALA A 2 -4.16 7.24 5.37
C ALA A 2 -3.83 7.57 3.90
N TYR A 3 -2.78 8.37 3.70
CA TYR A 3 -2.20 8.57 2.38
C TYR A 3 -1.05 7.59 2.17
N TYR A 4 -1.03 6.97 1.01
CA TYR A 4 0.04 6.10 0.53
C TYR A 4 0.69 6.72 -0.69
N ARG A 5 2.00 6.55 -0.78
CA ARG A 5 2.79 6.83 -1.98
C ARG A 5 3.39 5.53 -2.47
N VAL A 6 3.06 5.13 -3.68
CA VAL A 6 3.60 3.95 -4.34
C VAL A 6 4.54 4.43 -5.44
N GLN A 7 5.79 4.01 -5.38
CA GLN A 7 6.77 4.19 -6.44
C GLN A 7 6.88 2.88 -7.22
N LEU A 8 6.75 2.99 -8.55
CA LEU A 8 6.84 1.87 -9.46
C LEU A 8 8.22 1.82 -10.10
N SER A 9 8.63 0.64 -10.52
CA SER A 9 9.95 0.39 -11.12
C SER A 9 10.15 1.08 -12.48
N ASP A 10 9.08 1.59 -13.09
CA ASP A 10 9.13 2.42 -14.30
C ASP A 10 9.41 3.91 -13.99
N GLY A 11 9.61 4.25 -12.71
CA GLY A 11 9.86 5.61 -12.23
C GLY A 11 8.60 6.42 -11.97
N SER A 12 7.41 5.89 -12.25
CA SER A 12 6.15 6.55 -11.93
C SER A 12 5.84 6.51 -10.42
N SER A 13 5.05 7.47 -9.95
CA SER A 13 4.68 7.60 -8.55
C SER A 13 3.20 7.92 -8.43
N HIS A 14 2.49 7.14 -7.62
CA HIS A 14 1.07 7.34 -7.33
C HIS A 14 0.88 7.72 -5.86
N THR A 15 0.15 8.81 -5.60
CA THR A 15 -0.24 9.22 -4.25
C THR A 15 -1.75 9.06 -4.11
N LEU A 16 -2.17 8.23 -3.16
CA LEU A 16 -3.55 7.74 -3.06
C LEU A 16 -3.98 7.72 -1.60
N GLN A 17 -5.28 7.85 -1.36
CA GLN A 17 -5.86 7.57 -0.04
C GLN A 17 -6.34 6.12 0.00
N ALA A 18 -6.03 5.41 1.07
CA ALA A 18 -6.54 4.07 1.29
C ALA A 18 -6.76 3.79 2.78
N VAL A 19 -7.62 2.82 3.05
CA VAL A 19 -7.88 2.30 4.41
C VAL A 19 -6.93 1.16 4.73
N ARG A 20 -6.65 0.28 3.77
CA ARG A 20 -5.73 -0.85 3.95
C ARG A 20 -4.84 -1.10 2.74
N MET A 21 -3.69 -1.70 3.02
CA MET A 21 -2.79 -2.29 2.03
C MET A 21 -2.85 -3.81 2.18
N ARG A 22 -2.97 -4.52 1.06
CA ARG A 22 -2.96 -5.99 1.00
C ARG A 22 -1.99 -6.43 -0.09
N THR A 23 -1.35 -7.56 0.12
CA THR A 23 -0.52 -8.22 -0.89
C THR A 23 -0.98 -9.66 -1.03
N ASP A 24 -0.92 -10.16 -2.26
CA ASP A 24 -0.95 -11.58 -2.54
C ASP A 24 0.30 -12.01 -3.31
N VAL A 25 0.28 -13.21 -3.89
CA VAL A 25 1.39 -13.77 -4.65
C VAL A 25 1.74 -13.00 -5.93
N ARG A 26 0.87 -12.12 -6.42
CA ARG A 26 1.04 -11.43 -7.71
C ARG A 26 1.03 -9.91 -7.57
N SER A 27 0.24 -9.37 -6.67
CA SER A 27 -0.13 -7.96 -6.70
C SER A 27 -0.16 -7.33 -5.32
N LEU A 28 0.10 -6.02 -5.34
CA LEU A 28 -0.20 -5.11 -4.25
C LEU A 28 -1.55 -4.45 -4.52
N TYR A 29 -2.37 -4.35 -3.48
CA TYR A 29 -3.68 -3.71 -3.49
C TYR A 29 -3.73 -2.62 -2.42
N LEU A 30 -4.22 -1.45 -2.80
CA LEU A 30 -4.69 -0.43 -1.89
C LEU A 30 -6.20 -0.38 -1.99
N GLU A 31 -6.86 -0.46 -0.84
CA GLU A 31 -8.30 -0.62 -0.77
C GLU A 31 -8.92 0.39 0.20
N GLU A 32 -10.10 0.87 -0.17
CA GLU A 32 -10.99 1.63 0.70
C GLU A 32 -12.17 0.76 1.14
N HIS A 33 -12.80 1.15 2.24
CA HIS A 33 -14.04 0.53 2.69
C HIS A 33 -15.18 1.52 2.46
N ALA A 34 -16.02 1.23 1.47
CA ALA A 34 -17.11 2.10 1.03
C ALA A 34 -18.41 1.30 0.96
N ALA A 35 -19.47 1.82 1.58
CA ALA A 35 -20.80 1.20 1.59
C ALA A 35 -20.86 -0.25 2.12
N GLY A 36 -19.90 -0.66 2.96
CA GLY A 36 -19.83 -2.03 3.50
C GLY A 36 -19.01 -2.99 2.63
N ASP A 37 -18.50 -2.52 1.49
CA ASP A 37 -17.66 -3.28 0.57
C ASP A 37 -16.23 -2.76 0.54
N TRP A 38 -15.30 -3.69 0.29
CA TRP A 38 -13.91 -3.35 0.01
C TRP A 38 -13.75 -3.03 -1.48
N ARG A 39 -13.25 -1.84 -1.78
CA ARG A 39 -13.01 -1.39 -3.15
C ARG A 39 -11.54 -1.12 -3.38
N GLU A 40 -10.99 -1.67 -4.45
CA GLU A 40 -9.65 -1.33 -4.92
C GLU A 40 -9.61 0.11 -5.43
N VAL A 41 -8.72 0.91 -4.84
CA VAL A 41 -8.39 2.26 -5.33
C VAL A 41 -7.12 2.24 -6.16
N PHE A 42 -6.29 1.20 -6.00
CA PHE A 42 -5.10 0.96 -6.79
C PHE A 42 -4.68 -0.50 -6.69
N SER A 43 -4.22 -1.05 -7.80
CA SER A 43 -3.55 -2.33 -7.84
C SER A 43 -2.39 -2.30 -8.85
N ASN A 44 -1.30 -2.99 -8.52
CA ASN A 44 -0.15 -3.14 -9.39
C ASN A 44 0.55 -4.49 -9.12
N PRO A 45 1.15 -5.13 -10.14
CA PRO A 45 2.01 -6.28 -9.91
C PRO A 45 3.07 -5.98 -8.84
N ILE A 46 3.24 -6.89 -7.87
CA ILE A 46 4.16 -6.69 -6.75
C ILE A 46 5.61 -6.55 -7.24
N THR A 47 5.94 -7.20 -8.36
CA THR A 47 7.25 -7.12 -9.03
C THR A 47 7.53 -5.77 -9.67
N GLY A 48 6.49 -4.96 -9.93
CA GLY A 48 6.62 -3.60 -10.44
C GLY A 48 6.57 -2.54 -9.34
N VAL A 49 6.41 -2.93 -8.06
CA VAL A 49 6.41 -2.00 -6.93
C VAL A 49 7.83 -1.92 -6.38
N GLU A 50 8.43 -0.73 -6.46
CA GLU A 50 9.77 -0.49 -5.91
C GLU A 50 9.70 -0.10 -4.43
N ARG A 51 8.74 0.76 -4.09
CA ARG A 51 8.60 1.26 -2.71
C ARG A 51 7.16 1.66 -2.43
N VAL A 52 6.71 1.36 -1.21
CA VAL A 52 5.48 1.90 -0.65
C VAL A 52 5.84 2.74 0.58
N GLN A 53 5.24 3.91 0.69
CA GLN A 53 5.37 4.78 1.84
C GLN A 53 3.99 5.18 2.34
N ARG A 54 3.85 5.33 3.65
CA ARG A 54 2.65 5.85 4.30
C ARG A 54 2.94 7.20 4.92
N ARG A 55 2.02 8.14 4.74
CA ARG A 55 2.10 9.44 5.41
C ARG A 55 1.83 9.24 6.89
N PHE A 56 2.80 9.63 7.70
CA PHE A 56 2.68 9.72 9.15
C PHE A 56 2.61 11.19 9.54
N THR A 57 1.58 11.56 10.29
CA THR A 57 1.43 12.92 10.83
C THR A 57 1.99 12.91 12.25
N GLU A 58 2.96 13.80 12.50
CA GLU A 58 3.58 13.96 13.81
C GLU A 58 2.69 14.82 14.74
N ASN A 59 2.99 14.78 16.04
CA ASN A 59 2.18 15.49 17.04
C ASN A 59 2.21 17.03 16.85
N ASP A 60 3.22 17.56 16.16
CA ASP A 60 3.37 18.98 15.85
C ASP A 60 2.61 19.44 14.60
N GLY A 61 1.90 18.51 13.92
CA GLY A 61 1.16 18.76 12.70
C GLY A 61 2.01 18.68 11.42
N SER A 62 3.32 18.46 11.52
CA SER A 62 4.16 18.11 10.38
C SER A 62 3.85 16.68 9.91
N TRP A 63 4.34 16.33 8.73
CA TRP A 63 4.17 14.98 8.20
C TRP A 63 5.40 14.51 7.45
N THR A 64 5.61 13.20 7.51
CA THR A 64 6.70 12.52 6.81
C THR A 64 6.20 11.27 6.08
N TRP A 65 6.98 10.82 5.10
CA TRP A 65 6.74 9.56 4.41
C TRP A 65 7.55 8.45 5.09
N LEU A 66 6.87 7.56 5.80
CA LEU A 66 7.49 6.37 6.37
C LEU A 66 7.43 5.23 5.36
N GLN A 67 8.54 4.53 5.18
CA GLN A 67 8.56 3.33 4.33
C GLN A 67 7.72 2.23 4.98
N GLU A 68 6.76 1.71 4.23
CA GLU A 68 5.95 0.57 4.66
C GLU A 68 6.61 -0.72 4.22
N GLN A 69 6.61 -1.71 5.10
CA GLN A 69 6.97 -3.07 4.73
C GLN A 69 5.81 -3.69 3.98
N LEU A 70 6.09 -4.34 2.85
CA LEU A 70 5.07 -5.09 2.14
C LEU A 70 4.58 -6.21 3.07
N PRO A 71 3.26 -6.36 3.29
CA PRO A 71 2.73 -7.45 4.07
C PRO A 71 3.20 -8.78 3.44
N ALA A 72 3.41 -9.80 4.28
CA ALA A 72 3.65 -11.14 3.76
C ALA A 72 2.45 -11.54 2.87
N PRO A 73 2.68 -12.19 1.72
CA PRO A 73 1.61 -12.60 0.82
C PRO A 73 0.58 -13.42 1.58
N VAL A 74 -0.69 -13.00 1.55
CA VAL A 74 -1.80 -13.80 2.10
C VAL A 74 -2.03 -14.97 1.13
N GLY A 75 -1.27 -16.06 1.31
CA GLY A 75 -1.30 -17.23 0.42
C GLY A 75 0.02 -18.01 0.32
N GLY A 76 1.13 -17.50 0.87
CA GLY A 76 2.37 -18.25 0.99
C GLY A 76 2.31 -19.23 2.16
N VAL A 77 2.46 -20.52 1.88
CA VAL A 77 2.58 -21.59 2.88
C VAL A 77 3.59 -21.15 3.95
N ARG A 78 3.15 -21.05 5.21
CA ARG A 78 4.06 -21.06 6.36
C ARG A 78 4.85 -22.37 6.26
N ALA A 79 6.12 -22.31 5.91
CA ALA A 79 7.05 -23.40 6.17
C ALA A 79 7.51 -23.25 7.63
N TRP A 80 7.12 -24.21 8.45
CA TRP A 80 7.58 -24.47 9.81
C TRP A 80 8.59 -25.60 9.74
#